data_AF-A0A3N5K8F9-F1
#
_entry.id   AF-A0A3N5K8F9-F1
#
_cell.length_a   1.000
_cell.length_b   1.000
_cell.length_c   1.000
_cell.angle_alpha   90.00
_cell.angle_beta   90.00
_cell.angle_gamma   90.00
#
_symmetry.space_group_name_H-M   'P 1'
#
loop_
_entity.id
_entity.type
_entity.pdbx_description
1 polymer ?
#
loop_
_entity_poly.entity_id
_entity_poly.type
_entity_poly.pdbx_seq_one_letter_code
_entity_poly.pdbx_strand_id
1 'polypeptide(L)'
;MEPGATLRFTAAARTLADEARRLGLHPPAFRSPPRLEAVDRSLRRHPRGSIVAVRLRDRPWAAVVSDMVEGVVAANDLSTADADRVRAALWQAMAEPDMAAAQVA
;
A
#
# COMPACT_ATOMS: atom_id res chain seq x y z
N MET A 1 8.35 16.95 7.17
CA MET A 1 8.18 15.49 7.04
C MET A 1 8.47 14.95 8.42
N GLU A 2 7.49 14.35 9.08
CA GLU A 2 7.71 13.78 10.41
C GLU A 2 8.86 12.75 10.33
N PRO A 3 9.85 12.81 11.24
CA PRO A 3 10.90 11.79 11.29
C PRO A 3 10.25 10.40 11.42
N GLY A 4 10.63 9.48 10.53
CA GLY A 4 10.08 8.12 10.48
C GLY A 4 8.96 7.86 9.45
N ALA A 5 8.40 8.89 8.80
CA ALA A 5 7.35 8.71 7.79
C ALA A 5 7.78 7.81 6.61
N THR A 6 9.04 7.96 6.15
CA THR A 6 9.61 7.13 5.07
C THR A 6 9.77 5.66 5.48
N LEU A 7 10.21 5.41 6.72
CA LEU A 7 10.38 4.05 7.23
C LEU A 7 9.02 3.36 7.38
N ARG A 8 8.03 4.08 7.95
CA ARG A 8 6.66 3.60 8.08
C ARG A 8 6.02 3.30 6.72
N PHE A 9 6.22 4.17 5.73
CA PHE A 9 5.79 3.94 4.35
C PHE A 9 6.43 2.70 3.72
N THR A 10 7.74 2.54 3.92
CA THR A 10 8.47 1.38 3.38
C THR A 10 8.04 0.07 4.04
N ALA A 11 7.80 0.08 5.36
CA ALA A 11 7.27 -1.06 6.09
C ALA A 11 5.87 -1.44 5.57
N ALA A 12 4.95 -0.47 5.49
CA ALA A 12 3.61 -0.70 4.95
C ALA A 12 3.64 -1.24 3.50
N ALA A 13 4.52 -0.69 2.66
CA ALA A 13 4.68 -1.16 1.28
C ALA A 13 5.13 -2.62 1.20
N ARG A 14 5.99 -3.07 2.13
CA ARG A 14 6.43 -4.48 2.22
C ARG A 14 5.30 -5.37 2.68
N THR A 15 4.64 -5.03 3.80
CA THR A 15 3.50 -5.78 4.34
C THR A 15 2.40 -5.98 3.29
N LEU A 16 2.00 -4.91 2.60
CA LEU A 16 0.98 -5.00 1.55
C LEU A 16 1.45 -5.80 0.34
N ALA A 17 2.72 -5.71 -0.04
CA ALA A 17 3.24 -6.48 -1.15
C ALA A 17 3.29 -7.99 -0.84
N ASP A 18 3.64 -8.34 0.39
CA ASP A 18 3.69 -9.74 0.84
C ASP A 18 2.30 -10.33 0.96
N GLU A 19 1.35 -9.59 1.53
CA GLU A 19 -0.04 -10.04 1.61
C GLU A 19 -0.69 -10.16 0.23
N ALA A 20 -0.44 -9.20 -0.67
CA ALA A 20 -0.90 -9.31 -2.06
C ALA A 20 -0.38 -10.58 -2.74
N ARG A 21 0.90 -10.93 -2.53
CA ARG A 21 1.46 -12.20 -3.06
C ARG A 21 0.81 -13.43 -2.44
N ARG A 22 0.55 -13.42 -1.12
CA ARG A 22 -0.16 -14.52 -0.43
C ARG A 22 -1.57 -14.73 -1.00
N LEU A 23 -2.23 -13.66 -1.42
CA LEU A 23 -3.54 -13.69 -2.06
C LEU A 23 -3.49 -14.03 -3.57
N GLY A 24 -2.29 -14.29 -4.14
CA GLY A 24 -2.12 -14.59 -5.56
C GLY A 24 -2.19 -13.38 -6.49
N LEU A 25 -2.05 -12.17 -5.95
CA LEU A 25 -2.10 -10.91 -6.70
C LEU A 25 -0.70 -10.44 -7.13
N HIS A 26 -0.67 -9.51 -8.09
CA HIS A 26 0.54 -8.83 -8.52
C HIS A 26 0.69 -7.49 -7.77
N PRO A 27 1.62 -7.38 -6.80
CA PRO A 27 1.77 -6.15 -6.03
C PRO A 27 2.33 -5.00 -6.87
N PRO A 28 1.80 -3.77 -6.74
CA PRO A 28 2.42 -2.59 -7.35
C PRO A 28 3.72 -2.22 -6.62
N ALA A 29 4.63 -1.57 -7.35
CA ALA A 29 5.71 -0.84 -6.70
C ALA A 29 5.17 0.46 -6.09
N PHE A 30 5.42 0.68 -4.79
CA PHE A 30 5.02 1.91 -4.12
C PHE A 30 6.08 3.02 -4.24
N ARG A 31 5.61 4.25 -4.44
CA ARG A 31 6.42 5.48 -4.56
C ARG A 31 5.75 6.65 -3.85
N SER A 32 6.52 7.70 -3.57
CA SER A 32 6.02 8.97 -3.02
C SER A 32 6.98 10.10 -3.41
N PRO A 33 6.48 11.31 -3.74
CA PRO A 33 5.08 11.66 -3.99
C PRO A 33 4.63 11.24 -5.43
N PRO A 34 3.33 11.38 -5.77
CA PRO A 34 2.87 11.35 -7.16
C PRO A 34 3.56 12.42 -8.01
N ARG A 35 3.75 12.13 -9.30
CA ARG A 35 4.27 13.12 -10.27
C ARG A 35 3.19 14.04 -10.84
N LEU A 36 1.93 13.66 -10.67
CA LEU A 36 0.78 14.48 -11.03
C LEU A 36 0.53 15.47 -9.89
N GLU A 37 0.34 16.73 -10.24
CA GLU A 37 0.01 17.76 -9.26
C GLU A 37 -1.39 17.53 -8.66
N ALA A 38 -1.56 17.93 -7.41
CA ALA A 38 -2.84 17.94 -6.69
C ALA A 38 -3.59 16.59 -6.57
N VAL A 39 -2.94 15.44 -6.80
CA VAL A 39 -3.53 14.12 -6.54
C VAL A 39 -2.97 13.47 -5.29
N ASP A 40 -3.82 12.72 -4.60
CA ASP A 40 -3.42 11.92 -3.42
C ASP A 40 -2.75 10.62 -3.81
N ARG A 41 -3.18 10.04 -4.93
CA ARG A 41 -2.68 8.77 -5.46
C ARG A 41 -2.67 8.79 -6.98
N SER A 42 -1.66 8.18 -7.58
CA SER A 42 -1.63 7.90 -9.01
C SER A 42 -1.24 6.44 -9.26
N LEU A 43 -1.86 5.82 -10.28
CA LEU A 43 -1.51 4.49 -10.76
C LEU A 43 -0.95 4.59 -12.18
N ARG A 44 0.22 4.00 -12.41
CA ARG A 44 0.81 3.84 -13.74
C ARG A 44 1.00 2.36 -14.06
N ARG A 45 0.46 1.90 -15.17
CA ARG A 45 0.66 0.53 -15.68
C ARG A 45 1.77 0.49 -16.72
N HIS A 46 2.52 -0.60 -16.76
CA HIS A 46 3.53 -0.87 -17.79
C HIS A 46 3.68 -2.38 -18.01
N PRO A 47 4.34 -2.84 -19.08
CA PRO A 47 4.42 -4.27 -19.42
C PRO A 47 5.07 -5.19 -18.37
N ARG A 48 5.71 -4.62 -17.33
CA ARG A 48 6.40 -5.36 -16.26
C ARG A 48 5.72 -5.19 -14.90
N GLY A 49 4.53 -4.60 -14.85
CA GLY A 49 3.79 -4.37 -13.60
C GLY A 49 3.19 -2.97 -13.49
N SER A 50 2.99 -2.54 -12.26
CA SER A 50 2.31 -1.29 -11.94
C SER A 50 3.06 -0.51 -10.86
N ILE A 51 2.89 0.80 -10.88
CA ILE A 51 3.46 1.73 -9.89
C ILE A 51 2.32 2.52 -9.30
N VAL A 52 2.21 2.48 -7.97
CA VAL A 52 1.29 3.33 -7.20
C VAL A 52 2.13 4.37 -6.47
N ALA A 53 1.90 5.64 -6.78
CA ALA A 53 2.51 6.74 -6.04
C ALA A 53 1.46 7.37 -5.10
N VAL A 54 1.84 7.65 -3.85
CA VAL A 54 0.94 8.16 -2.80
C VAL A 54 1.53 9.42 -2.17
N ARG A 55 0.67 10.40 -1.90
CA ARG A 55 1.04 11.63 -1.20
C ARG A 55 1.09 11.39 0.31
N LEU A 56 2.25 11.62 0.91
CA LEU A 56 2.44 11.45 2.37
C LEU A 56 2.23 12.74 3.17
N ARG A 57 2.53 13.89 2.55
CA ARG A 57 2.56 15.18 3.24
C ARG A 57 1.14 15.69 3.48
N ASP A 58 0.91 16.26 4.66
CA ASP A 58 -0.35 16.89 5.06
C ASP A 58 -1.54 15.91 4.96
N ARG A 59 -1.28 14.64 5.28
CA ARG A 59 -2.23 13.53 5.22
C ARG A 59 -2.19 12.72 6.50
N PRO A 60 -3.34 12.31 7.06
CA PRO A 60 -3.36 11.34 8.14
C PRO A 60 -2.87 9.99 7.61
N TRP A 61 -2.15 9.25 8.46
CA TRP A 61 -1.57 7.96 8.08
C TRP A 61 -2.60 6.95 7.56
N ALA A 62 -3.80 6.90 8.16
CA ALA A 62 -4.87 6.02 7.71
C ALA A 62 -5.28 6.29 6.25
N ALA A 63 -5.28 7.56 5.81
CA ALA A 63 -5.56 7.90 4.42
C ALA A 63 -4.45 7.44 3.48
N VAL A 64 -3.19 7.53 3.89
CA VAL A 64 -2.04 6.98 3.14
C VAL A 64 -2.19 5.47 2.95
N VAL A 65 -2.50 4.73 4.02
CA VAL A 65 -2.70 3.28 3.95
C VAL A 65 -3.90 2.95 3.06
N SER A 66 -5.00 3.69 3.18
CA SER A 66 -6.17 3.53 2.30
C SER A 66 -5.79 3.70 0.83
N ASP A 67 -5.00 4.72 0.50
CA ASP A 67 -4.50 4.93 -0.87
C ASP A 67 -3.60 3.78 -1.33
N MET A 68 -2.78 3.21 -0.44
CA MET A 68 -1.94 2.05 -0.77
C MET A 68 -2.78 0.79 -1.03
N VAL A 69 -3.79 0.52 -0.20
CA VAL A 69 -4.73 -0.61 -0.35
C VAL A 69 -5.52 -0.48 -1.65
N GLU A 70 -6.13 0.68 -1.92
CA GLU A 70 -6.82 0.93 -3.20
C GLU A 70 -5.85 0.92 -4.38
N GLY A 71 -4.57 1.17 -4.14
CA GLY A 71 -3.46 0.93 -5.06
C GLY A 71 -3.38 -0.52 -5.53
N VAL A 72 -3.37 -1.47 -4.59
CA VAL A 72 -3.30 -2.91 -4.88
C VAL A 72 -4.54 -3.36 -5.63
N VAL A 73 -5.73 -2.97 -5.16
CA VAL A 73 -7.03 -3.33 -5.76
C VAL A 73 -7.10 -2.85 -7.20
N ALA A 74 -6.81 -1.56 -7.44
CA ALA A 74 -6.85 -0.99 -8.78
C ALA A 74 -5.78 -1.59 -9.69
N ALA A 75 -4.56 -1.83 -9.19
CA ALA A 75 -3.47 -2.43 -9.95
C ALA A 75 -3.77 -3.85 -10.46
N ASN A 76 -4.67 -4.57 -9.78
CA ASN A 76 -5.07 -5.94 -10.10
C ASN A 76 -6.46 -6.02 -10.75
N ASP A 77 -7.06 -4.87 -11.11
CA ASP A 77 -8.35 -4.80 -11.79
C ASP A 77 -9.48 -5.56 -11.07
N LEU A 78 -9.38 -5.62 -9.74
CA LEU A 78 -10.38 -6.30 -8.92
C LEU A 78 -11.67 -5.49 -8.91
N SER A 79 -12.79 -6.18 -9.10
CA SER A 79 -14.13 -5.59 -9.03
C SER A 79 -15.02 -6.45 -8.15
N THR A 80 -16.08 -5.84 -7.58
CA THR A 80 -17.12 -6.54 -6.82
C THR A 80 -16.60 -7.25 -5.55
N ALA A 81 -17.17 -8.40 -5.18
CA ALA A 81 -16.93 -9.06 -3.90
C ALA A 81 -15.45 -9.41 -3.64
N ASP A 82 -14.69 -9.72 -4.70
CA ASP A 82 -13.26 -10.01 -4.59
C ASP A 82 -12.47 -8.79 -4.13
N ALA A 83 -12.85 -7.59 -4.57
CA ALA A 83 -12.20 -6.35 -4.13
C ALA A 83 -12.42 -6.12 -2.63
N ASP A 84 -13.62 -6.37 -2.11
CA ASP A 84 -13.93 -6.17 -0.69
C ASP A 84 -13.21 -7.18 0.20
N ARG A 85 -13.16 -8.45 -0.22
CA ARG A 85 -12.36 -9.48 0.46
C ARG A 85 -10.88 -9.10 0.51
N VAL A 86 -10.32 -8.64 -0.60
CA VAL A 86 -8.90 -8.24 -0.67
C VAL A 86 -8.64 -7.00 0.17
N ARG A 87 -9.51 -5.99 0.14
CA ARG A 87 -9.40 -4.80 1.02
C ARG A 87 -9.36 -5.22 2.49
N ALA A 88 -10.27 -6.09 2.91
CA ALA A 88 -10.32 -6.57 4.28
C ALA A 88 -9.02 -7.27 4.67
N ALA A 89 -8.52 -8.20 3.84
CA ALA A 89 -7.26 -8.91 4.11
C ALA A 89 -6.05 -7.96 4.20
N LEU A 90 -5.92 -7.02 3.27
CA LEU A 90 -4.83 -6.04 3.27
C LEU A 90 -4.88 -5.11 4.49
N TRP A 91 -6.07 -4.70 4.92
CA TRP A 91 -6.24 -3.91 6.15
C TRP A 91 -5.92 -4.71 7.40
N GLN A 92 -6.28 -5.99 7.46
CA GLN A 92 -5.92 -6.88 8.57
C GLN A 92 -4.40 -7.05 8.68
N ALA A 93 -3.71 -7.30 7.56
CA ALA A 93 -2.25 -7.40 7.54
C ALA A 93 -1.56 -6.11 8.04
N MET A 94 -2.19 -4.95 7.85
CA MET A 94 -1.69 -3.66 8.37
C MET A 94 -2.04 -3.41 9.84
N ALA A 95 -3.03 -4.12 10.38
CA ALA A 95 -3.45 -4.05 11.78
C ALA A 95 -2.67 -5.04 12.67
N GLU A 96 -2.08 -6.08 12.08
CA GLU A 96 -1.20 -6.99 12.78
C GLU A 96 0.04 -6.24 13.29
N PRO A 97 0.27 -6.16 14.62
CA PRO A 97 1.50 -5.60 15.15
C PRO A 97 2.67 -6.49 14.70
N ASP A 98 3.75 -5.86 14.28
CA ASP A 98 5.00 -6.51 13.88
C ASP A 98 5.53 -7.41 15.00
N MET A 99 5.15 -8.70 14.98
CA MET A 99 5.67 -9.73 15.88
C MET A 99 7.18 -9.95 15.71
N ALA A 100 7.83 -9.32 14.72
CA ALA A 100 9.28 -9.37 14.53
C ALA A 100 10.07 -8.36 15.39
N ALA A 101 9.43 -7.33 15.95
CA ALA A 101 10.07 -6.41 16.89
C ALA A 101 10.18 -6.96 18.33
N ALA A 102 9.49 -8.06 18.64
CA ALA A 102 9.49 -8.69 19.97
C ALA A 102 10.64 -9.70 20.19
N GLN A 103 11.50 -9.97 19.20
CA GLN A 103 12.58 -10.97 19.30
C GLN A 103 13.97 -10.36 19.57
N VAL A 104 14.03 -9.15 20.12
CA VAL A 104 15.25 -8.59 20.73
C VAL A 104 14.89 -8.01 22.09
N ALA A 105 14.68 -8.90 23.05
CA ALA A 105 14.72 -8.64 24.47
C ALA A 105 15.49 -9.77 25.16
#